data_AF-A0A2W4NAF3-F1
#
_entry.id   AF-A0A2W4NAF3-F1
#
_cell.length_a   1.000
_cell.length_b   1.000
_cell.length_c   1.000
_cell.angle_alpha   90.00
_cell.angle_beta   90.00
_cell.angle_gamma   90.00
#
_symmetry.space_group_name_H-M   'P 1'
#
loop_
_entity.id
_entity.type
_entity.pdbx_description
1 polymer ?
#
loop_
_entity_poly.entity_id
_entity_poly.type
_entity_poly.pdbx_seq_one_letter_code
_entity_poly.pdbx_strand_id
1 'polypeptide(L)' 'DVTIWLPQDVDVTVKARVTAGELQVLEHRRSGLGVSLEVTEPAPQPGPEPKRVQIEASLLAGELQVRRGTR' A
#
# COMPACT_ATOMS: atom_id res chain seq x y z
N ASP A 1 -4.42 9.87 9.43
CA ASP A 1 -4.45 9.25 8.08
C ASP A 1 -3.10 9.34 7.43
N VAL A 2 -2.70 8.29 6.69
CA VAL A 2 -1.39 8.15 6.05
C VAL A 2 -1.61 7.83 4.58
N THR A 3 -0.97 8.59 3.70
CA THR A 3 -0.96 8.31 2.25
C THR A 3 0.47 8.06 1.79
N ILE A 4 0.70 6.91 1.16
CA ILE A 4 1.96 6.51 0.57
C ILE A 4 1.82 6.54 -0.95
N TRP A 5 2.66 7.33 -1.60
CA TRP A 5 2.75 7.41 -3.04
C TRP A 5 3.91 6.55 -3.53
N LEU A 6 3.60 5.60 -4.41
CA LEU A 6 4.55 4.70 -5.01
C LEU A 6 4.91 5.16 -6.43
N PRO A 7 6.19 5.07 -6.81
CA PRO A 7 6.60 5.26 -8.19
C PRO A 7 6.08 4.12 -9.09
N GLN A 8 6.01 4.37 -10.40
CA GLN A 8 5.45 3.43 -11.38
C GLN A 8 6.45 2.33 -11.81
N ASP A 9 7.73 2.49 -11.48
CA ASP A 9 8.83 1.63 -11.91
C ASP A 9 9.27 0.58 -10.87
N VAL A 10 8.50 0.41 -9.78
CA VAL A 10 8.85 -0.51 -8.69
C VAL A 10 7.80 -1.60 -8.48
N ASP A 11 8.27 -2.82 -8.30
CA ASP A 11 7.48 -3.91 -7.71
C ASP A 11 7.21 -3.57 -6.24
N VAL A 12 6.02 -3.90 -5.77
CA VAL A 12 5.65 -3.59 -4.38
C VAL A 12 5.04 -4.79 -3.67
N THR A 13 5.45 -4.98 -2.42
CA THR A 13 4.72 -5.79 -1.45
C THR A 13 4.31 -4.90 -0.28
N VAL A 14 3.01 -4.85 0.00
CA VAL A 14 2.44 -4.06 1.10
C VAL A 14 1.81 -5.00 2.10
N LYS A 15 2.23 -4.89 3.36
CA LYS A 15 1.60 -5.53 4.53
C LYS A 15 1.07 -4.43 5.44
N ALA A 16 -0.24 -4.36 5.56
CA ALA A 16 -0.90 -3.31 6.31
C ALA A 16 -1.89 -3.88 7.34
N ARG A 17 -1.96 -3.24 8.50
CA ARG A 17 -2.96 -3.51 9.53
C ARG A 17 -3.49 -2.21 10.13
N VAL A 18 -4.79 -2.14 10.38
CA VAL A 18 -5.40 -1.07 11.17
C VAL A 18 -6.35 -1.65 12.22
N THR A 19 -6.29 -1.16 13.46
CA THR A 19 -7.19 -1.63 14.53
C THR A 19 -8.60 -1.07 14.36
N ALA A 20 -8.76 0.18 13.94
CA ALA A 20 -10.06 0.76 13.61
C ALA A 20 -9.95 1.76 12.45
N GLY A 21 -10.51 1.43 11.29
CA GLY A 21 -10.54 2.35 10.16
C GLY A 21 -10.48 1.65 8.82
N GLU A 22 -9.65 2.15 7.91
CA GLU A 22 -9.66 1.75 6.52
C GLU A 22 -8.24 1.56 5.95
N LEU A 23 -8.09 0.52 5.12
CA LEU A 23 -6.94 0.26 4.27
C LEU A 23 -7.39 0.34 2.82
N GLN A 24 -6.83 1.28 2.06
CA GLN A 24 -6.95 1.36 0.61
C GLN A 24 -5.56 1.21 0.00
N VAL A 25 -5.21 0.01 -0.43
CA VAL A 25 -3.90 -0.31 -1.00
C VAL A 25 -4.08 -0.68 -2.46
N LEU A 26 -3.62 0.18 -3.35
CA LEU A 26 -3.77 0.04 -4.80
C LEU A 26 -5.27 -0.10 -5.13
N GLU A 27 -5.66 -1.17 -5.82
CA GLU A 27 -7.07 -1.45 -6.13
C GLU A 27 -7.82 -2.18 -5.00
N HIS A 28 -7.13 -2.53 -3.92
CA HIS A 28 -7.69 -3.30 -2.81
C HIS A 28 -8.15 -2.38 -1.68
N ARG A 29 -9.40 -2.57 -1.23
CA ARG A 29 -9.99 -1.79 -0.14
C ARG A 29 -10.56 -2.69 0.94
N ARG A 30 -10.27 -2.40 2.20
CA ARG A 30 -10.86 -3.04 3.39
C ARG A 30 -11.09 -2.02 4.49
N SER A 31 -12.25 -2.08 5.14
CA SER A 31 -12.59 -1.22 6.28
C SER A 31 -13.19 -2.03 7.42
N GLY A 32 -13.04 -1.53 8.64
CA GLY A 32 -13.60 -2.13 9.84
C GLY A 32 -12.64 -2.13 11.02
N LEU A 33 -12.86 -3.08 11.93
CA LEU A 33 -12.03 -3.30 13.13
C LEU A 33 -11.06 -4.47 12.90
N GLY A 34 -9.80 -4.28 13.28
CA GLY A 34 -8.76 -5.29 13.19
C GLY A 34 -8.45 -5.75 11.76
N VAL A 35 -8.68 -4.90 10.76
CA VAL A 35 -8.50 -5.29 9.36
C VAL A 35 -7.04 -5.29 8.97
N SER A 36 -6.67 -6.29 8.17
CA SER A 36 -5.34 -6.40 7.58
C SER A 36 -5.42 -6.76 6.11
N LEU A 37 -4.38 -6.36 5.39
CA LEU A 37 -4.24 -6.55 3.96
C LEU A 37 -2.77 -6.86 3.63
N GLU A 38 -2.56 -7.85 2.77
CA GLU A 38 -1.27 -8.13 2.15
C GLU A 38 -1.48 -8.14 0.63
N VAL A 39 -0.73 -7.31 -0.08
CA VAL A 39 -0.82 -7.15 -1.54
C VAL A 39 0.59 -7.19 -2.10
N THR A 40 0.79 -7.95 -3.17
CA THR A 40 2.01 -7.91 -3.97
C THR A 40 1.63 -7.63 -5.42
N GLU A 41 2.16 -6.55 -5.98
CA GLU A 41 1.90 -6.12 -7.35
C GLU A 41 3.20 -5.74 -8.07
N PRO A 42 3.41 -6.22 -9.31
CA PRO A 42 4.55 -5.83 -10.12
C PRO A 42 4.46 -4.36 -10.56
N ALA A 43 5.60 -3.79 -10.98
CA ALA A 43 5.66 -2.46 -11.56
C ALA A 43 4.83 -2.39 -12.87
N PRO A 44 3.89 -1.43 -13.01
CA PRO A 44 3.17 -1.22 -14.27
C PRO A 44 4.08 -0.79 -15.42
N GLN A 45 5.16 -0.06 -15.10
CA GLN A 45 6.15 0.41 -16.08
C GLN A 45 7.56 0.04 -15.59
N PRO A 46 8.00 -1.21 -15.76
CA PRO A 46 9.29 -1.66 -15.27
C PRO A 46 10.42 -0.81 -15.85
N GLY A 47 11.27 -0.27 -14.99
CA GLY A 47 12.49 0.42 -15.39
C GLY A 47 13.55 -0.54 -15.95
N PRO A 48 14.66 0.00 -16.47
CA PRO A 48 15.79 -0.81 -16.96
C PRO A 48 16.43 -1.68 -15.86
N GLU A 49 16.26 -1.29 -14.60
CA GLU A 49 16.69 -2.07 -13.43
C GLU A 49 15.47 -2.40 -12.56
N PRO A 50 15.20 -3.70 -12.29
CA PRO A 50 14.07 -4.08 -11.46
C PRO A 50 14.30 -3.67 -10.01
N LYS A 51 13.40 -2.85 -9.47
CA LYS A 51 13.41 -2.38 -8.10
C LYS A 51 12.22 -2.95 -7.36
N ARG A 52 12.44 -3.30 -6.08
CA ARG A 52 11.38 -3.80 -5.20
C ARG A 52 11.30 -2.95 -3.93
N VAL A 53 10.08 -2.62 -3.54
CA VAL A 53 9.77 -1.94 -2.29
C VAL A 53 8.88 -2.84 -1.43
N GLN A 54 9.25 -2.98 -0.15
CA GLN A 54 8.39 -3.61 0.85
C GLN A 54 7.90 -2.53 1.81
N ILE A 55 6.59 -2.44 1.99
CA ILE A 55 5.94 -1.53 2.93
C ILE A 55 5.29 -2.36 4.02
N GLU A 56 5.67 -2.07 5.27
CA GLU A 56 4.98 -2.59 6.44
C GLU A 56 4.42 -1.42 7.23
N ALA A 57 3.09 -1.38 7.37
CA ALA A 57 2.38 -0.29 8.03
C ALA A 57 1.39 -0.83 9.07
N SER A 58 1.38 -0.20 10.24
CA SER A 58 0.43 -0.52 11.30
C SER A 58 -0.11 0.78 11.90
N LEU A 59 -1.44 0.89 11.92
CA LEU A 59 -2.15 2.05 12.46
C LEU A 59 -3.09 1.59 13.58
N LEU A 60 -3.18 2.37 14.66
CA LEU A 60 -4.19 2.13 15.68
C LEU A 60 -5.58 2.53 15.16
N ALA A 61 -5.72 3.75 14.65
CA ALA A 61 -6.96 4.20 14.04
C ALA A 61 -6.72 5.16 12.87
N GLY A 62 -7.69 5.19 11.95
CA GLY A 62 -7.70 6.09 10.78
C GLY A 62 -7.53 5.34 9.47
N GLU A 63 -7.06 6.06 8.46
CA GLU A 63 -6.95 5.53 7.09
C GLU A 63 -5.49 5.36 6.64
N LEU A 64 -5.19 4.23 6.00
CA LEU A 64 -3.99 4.03 5.19
C LEU A 64 -4.37 3.99 3.71
N GLN A 65 -3.78 4.87 2.93
CA GLN A 65 -3.86 4.83 1.48
C GLN A 65 -2.49 4.55 0.88
N VAL A 66 -2.39 3.57 0.00
CA VAL A 66 -1.21 3.31 -0.82
C VAL A 66 -1.63 3.37 -2.28
N ARG A 67 -1.00 4.21 -3.08
CA ARG A 67 -1.40 4.45 -4.46
C ARG A 67 -0.18 4.73 -5.33
N ARG A 68 -0.25 4.38 -6.61
CA ARG A 68 0.81 4.74 -7.57
C ARG A 68 0.55 6.13 -8.13
N GLY A 69 1.59 6.93 -8.32
CA GLY A 69 1.50 8.28 -8.90
C GLY A 69 2.39 9.30 -8.21
N THR A 70 2.30 10.55 -8.66
CA THR A 70 2.95 11.70 -8.01
C THR A 70 1.95 12.43 -7.11
N ARG A 71 2.44 12.96 -5.99
CA ARG A 71 1.67 13.76 -5.03
C ARG A 71 1.09 15.03 -5.67
#